data_AF-B8MKT1-F1
#
_entry.id   AF-B8MKT1-F1
#
_cell.length_a   1.000
_cell.length_b   1.000
_cell.length_c   1.000
_cell.angle_alpha   90.00
_cell.angle_beta   90.00
_cell.angle_gamma   90.00
#
_symmetry.space_group_name_H-M   'P 1'
#
loop_
_entity.id
_entity.type
_entity.pdbx_description
1 polymer ?
#
loop_
_entity_poly.entity_id
_entity_poly.type
_entity_poly.pdbx_seq_one_letter_code
_entity_poly.pdbx_strand_id
1 'polypeptide(L)'
;MAPSLIAPVSPSSEETIHRMEATKFIPTSYPSNAQTREYAESLDQADTLRSFRDKFIIPSKANLKATKLAKPGLSADESIYFCGNSLGLQPRATSAYIQAQLDTWSSIGVNGHFRDLEDSPLKSWQLLAEQAAGDMALIVGASPEEIAAMGTLTANLHLLLASFYKPTESKHKILLDWKAFPSDHYAIESQIAWHGRKPSESMVLIGPDEGEYIISTEKILSIIDEHASKTALLLLPGIQYYSGQLFDIPTITKHAQARGIIVGWDLAHVYANVDVKLHEWNVDFAAWCTYKYGNAGPGAIGGAFVHERHGTVDYSQGEDKPVFRHRLTGWYGGDRSVRFKMDNSQFPSSNWYDCSVLT
;
A
#
# COMPACT_ATOMS: atom_id res chain seq x y z
N MET A 1 21.61 43.95 -5.75
CA MET A 1 20.70 43.58 -6.84
C MET A 1 20.54 42.07 -6.81
N ALA A 2 19.43 41.58 -6.28
CA ALA A 2 19.12 40.16 -6.19
C ALA A 2 18.42 39.72 -7.50
N PRO A 3 18.74 38.54 -8.08
CA PRO A 3 18.01 38.03 -9.23
C PRO A 3 16.67 37.42 -8.77
N SER A 4 15.59 37.81 -9.46
CA SER A 4 14.23 37.33 -9.22
C SER A 4 14.09 35.85 -9.54
N LEU A 5 13.60 35.07 -8.57
CA LEU A 5 13.18 33.70 -8.78
C LEU A 5 11.87 33.69 -9.58
N ILE A 6 11.89 33.03 -10.73
CA ILE A 6 10.71 32.74 -11.55
C ILE A 6 9.91 31.65 -10.82
N ALA A 7 8.66 31.92 -10.48
CA ALA A 7 7.75 30.95 -9.90
C ALA A 7 7.39 29.87 -10.93
N PRO A 8 7.26 28.59 -10.54
CA PRO A 8 6.77 27.56 -11.45
C PRO A 8 5.29 27.79 -11.75
N VAL A 9 4.96 27.83 -13.04
CA VAL A 9 3.59 27.87 -13.54
C VAL A 9 2.95 26.51 -13.24
N SER A 10 1.96 26.48 -12.34
CA SER A 10 1.10 25.31 -12.12
C SER A 10 0.24 25.07 -13.37
N PRO A 11 0.14 23.83 -13.89
CA PRO A 11 -0.92 23.51 -14.85
C PRO A 11 -2.27 23.80 -14.21
N SER A 12 -3.21 24.38 -14.96
CA SER A 12 -4.56 24.63 -14.46
C SER A 12 -5.23 23.31 -14.08
N SER A 13 -6.01 23.35 -13.01
CA SER A 13 -6.75 22.20 -12.44
C SER A 13 -7.72 21.54 -13.44
N GLU A 14 -8.02 22.16 -14.58
CA GLU A 14 -8.88 21.60 -15.62
C GLU A 14 -8.15 20.61 -16.55
N GLU A 15 -6.83 20.73 -16.77
CA GLU A 15 -6.08 19.81 -17.65
C GLU A 15 -5.82 18.44 -17.01
N THR A 16 -5.86 18.36 -15.67
CA THR A 16 -5.62 17.11 -14.92
C THR A 16 -6.89 16.28 -14.75
N ILE A 17 -8.07 16.87 -14.92
CA ILE A 17 -9.37 16.22 -14.69
C ILE A 17 -9.86 15.41 -15.93
N HIS A 18 -9.23 15.54 -17.09
CA HIS A 18 -9.69 14.91 -18.34
C HIS A 18 -9.02 13.58 -18.74
N ARG A 19 -8.28 12.90 -17.85
CA ARG A 19 -7.62 11.62 -18.18
C ARG A 19 -8.17 10.36 -17.49
N MET A 20 -9.34 10.42 -16.87
CA MET A 20 -9.96 9.25 -16.23
C MET A 20 -11.37 8.94 -16.76
N GLU A 21 -11.60 9.15 -18.05
CA GLU A 21 -12.63 8.39 -18.76
C GLU A 21 -12.02 7.04 -19.16
N ALA A 22 -12.74 5.94 -18.91
CA ALA A 22 -12.37 4.57 -19.21
C ALA A 22 -11.34 4.48 -20.34
N THR A 23 -10.11 4.05 -20.02
CA THR A 23 -8.98 3.97 -20.94
C THR A 23 -9.35 3.12 -22.15
N LYS A 24 -9.92 3.75 -23.18
CA LYS A 24 -9.86 3.23 -24.54
C LYS A 24 -8.38 3.11 -24.83
N PHE A 25 -7.90 1.88 -24.98
CA PHE A 25 -6.54 1.60 -25.38
C PHE A 25 -6.23 2.41 -26.65
N ILE A 26 -5.49 3.51 -26.51
CA ILE A 26 -4.97 4.26 -27.65
C ILE A 26 -3.77 3.44 -28.10
N PRO A 27 -3.77 2.85 -29.32
CA PRO A 27 -2.62 2.09 -29.78
C PRO A 27 -1.38 2.98 -29.75
N THR A 28 -0.38 2.60 -28.96
CA THR A 28 0.88 3.34 -28.93
C THR A 28 1.52 3.25 -30.31
N SER A 29 1.63 4.38 -31.00
CA SER A 29 2.38 4.45 -32.25
C SER A 29 3.86 4.60 -31.91
N TYR A 30 4.67 3.64 -32.35
CA TYR A 30 6.12 3.68 -32.20
C TYR A 30 6.76 4.21 -33.49
N PRO A 31 7.86 4.97 -33.39
CA PRO A 31 8.60 5.39 -34.58
C PRO A 31 9.23 4.18 -35.29
N SER A 32 9.54 4.33 -36.58
CA SER A 32 10.04 3.24 -37.43
C SER A 32 11.40 2.67 -37.01
N ASN A 33 12.13 3.37 -36.13
CA ASN A 33 13.41 2.96 -35.56
C ASN A 33 13.29 2.48 -34.09
N ALA A 34 12.10 2.24 -33.56
CA ALA A 34 11.90 1.90 -32.14
C ALA A 34 12.66 0.64 -31.67
N GLN A 35 13.00 -0.25 -32.60
CA GLN A 35 13.75 -1.49 -32.41
C GLN A 35 15.27 -1.32 -32.37
N THR A 36 15.81 -0.12 -32.61
CA THR A 36 17.26 0.09 -32.68
C THR A 36 17.86 0.49 -31.34
N ARG A 37 19.15 0.20 -31.17
CA ARG A 37 19.91 0.56 -29.97
C ARG A 37 20.00 2.08 -29.81
N GLU A 38 20.19 2.79 -30.92
CA GLU A 38 20.31 4.25 -30.96
C GLU A 38 19.01 4.92 -30.46
N TYR A 39 17.86 4.32 -30.76
CA TYR A 39 16.59 4.81 -30.23
C TYR A 39 16.51 4.66 -28.71
N ALA A 40 16.87 3.49 -28.17
CA ALA A 40 16.90 3.29 -26.72
C ALA A 40 17.89 4.23 -26.01
N GLU A 41 19.10 4.41 -26.57
CA GLU A 41 20.09 5.35 -26.04
C GLU A 41 19.59 6.80 -26.09
N SER A 42 18.79 7.18 -27.10
CA SER A 42 18.18 8.51 -27.18
C SER A 42 17.13 8.73 -26.08
N LEU A 43 16.37 7.69 -25.71
CA LEU A 43 15.40 7.74 -24.62
C LEU A 43 16.12 7.85 -23.27
N ASP A 44 17.19 7.08 -23.05
CA ASP A 44 18.02 7.19 -21.84
C ASP A 44 18.63 8.58 -21.69
N GLN A 45 19.11 9.19 -22.79
CA GLN A 45 19.68 10.55 -22.76
C GLN A 45 18.65 11.63 -22.44
N ALA A 46 17.39 11.44 -22.86
CA ALA A 46 16.29 12.36 -22.59
C ALA A 46 15.63 12.15 -21.23
N ASP A 47 15.90 11.04 -20.53
CA ASP A 47 15.28 10.70 -19.25
C ASP A 47 15.75 11.61 -18.11
N THR A 48 14.85 12.50 -17.68
CA THR A 48 15.07 13.39 -16.52
C THR A 48 15.25 12.63 -15.19
N LEU A 49 14.83 11.36 -15.11
CA LEU A 49 14.96 10.51 -13.92
C LEU A 49 16.23 9.65 -13.94
N ARG A 50 17.04 9.70 -15.00
CA ARG A 50 18.22 8.83 -15.18
C ARG A 50 19.14 8.79 -13.96
N SER A 51 19.35 9.93 -13.30
CA SER A 51 20.23 10.05 -12.12
C SER A 51 19.74 9.25 -10.90
N PHE A 52 18.45 8.90 -10.82
CA PHE A 52 17.94 8.06 -9.74
C PHE A 52 18.52 6.65 -9.76
N ARG A 53 18.92 6.15 -10.94
CA ARG A 53 19.58 4.85 -11.09
C ARG A 53 20.82 4.74 -10.18
N ASP A 54 21.56 5.83 -10.01
CA ASP A 54 22.77 5.88 -9.19
C ASP A 54 22.47 5.73 -7.69
N LYS A 55 21.22 5.93 -7.25
CA LYS A 55 20.79 5.75 -5.86
C LYS A 55 20.56 4.29 -5.48
N PHE A 56 20.62 3.35 -6.44
CA PHE A 56 20.39 1.92 -6.21
C PHE A 56 21.66 1.09 -6.39
N ILE A 57 21.67 -0.08 -5.74
CA ILE A 57 22.70 -1.10 -5.91
C ILE A 57 22.18 -2.13 -6.93
N ILE A 58 22.68 -2.07 -8.16
CA ILE A 58 22.34 -3.03 -9.21
C ILE A 58 23.28 -4.24 -9.11
N PRO A 59 22.78 -5.48 -9.00
CA PRO A 59 23.62 -6.67 -8.96
C PRO A 59 24.43 -6.81 -10.25
N SER A 60 25.71 -7.15 -10.13
CA SER A 60 26.50 -7.58 -11.29
C SER A 60 26.13 -9.01 -11.70
N LYS A 61 26.38 -9.39 -12.95
CA LYS A 61 26.14 -10.77 -13.41
C LYS A 61 26.97 -11.80 -12.63
N ALA A 62 28.16 -11.42 -12.13
CA ALA A 62 28.95 -12.26 -11.25
C ALA A 62 28.29 -12.42 -9.87
N ASN A 63 27.70 -11.35 -9.30
CA ASN A 63 26.93 -11.43 -8.06
C ASN A 63 25.74 -12.39 -8.16
N LEU A 64 25.02 -12.42 -9.29
CA LEU A 64 23.89 -13.33 -9.50
C LEU A 64 24.28 -14.82 -9.49
N LYS A 65 25.57 -15.14 -9.69
CA LYS A 65 26.10 -16.52 -9.68
C LYS A 65 26.76 -16.87 -8.34
N ALA A 66 26.82 -15.94 -7.38
CA ALA A 66 27.47 -16.17 -6.11
C ALA A 66 26.70 -17.19 -5.27
N THR A 67 27.39 -18.22 -4.78
CA THR A 67 26.84 -19.26 -3.88
C THR A 67 27.22 -19.04 -2.41
N LYS A 68 28.04 -18.02 -2.15
CA LYS A 68 28.45 -17.56 -0.82
C LYS A 68 28.10 -16.08 -0.69
N LEU A 69 27.94 -15.62 0.55
CA LEU A 69 27.74 -14.20 0.83
C LEU A 69 28.90 -13.39 0.21
N ALA A 70 28.54 -12.41 -0.62
CA ALA A 70 29.49 -11.57 -1.33
C ALA A 70 29.04 -10.11 -1.30
N LYS A 71 30.01 -9.20 -1.28
CA LYS A 71 29.75 -7.77 -1.46
C LYS A 71 29.27 -7.49 -2.89
N PRO A 72 28.48 -6.43 -3.12
CA PRO A 72 28.09 -6.02 -4.47
C PRO A 72 29.32 -5.60 -5.30
N GLY A 73 29.21 -5.67 -6.62
CA GLY A 73 30.25 -5.20 -7.54
C GLY A 73 31.37 -6.21 -7.80
N LEU A 74 31.07 -7.52 -7.80
CA LEU A 74 32.06 -8.55 -8.17
C LEU A 74 32.54 -8.44 -9.63
N SER A 75 31.82 -7.70 -10.46
CA SER A 75 32.21 -7.35 -11.84
C SER A 75 31.58 -6.02 -12.23
N ALA A 76 32.16 -5.34 -13.24
CA ALA A 76 31.58 -4.12 -13.82
C ALA A 76 30.32 -4.40 -14.69
N ASP A 77 30.12 -5.65 -15.13
CA ASP A 77 28.98 -6.05 -15.95
C ASP A 77 27.71 -6.19 -15.09
N GLU A 78 26.86 -5.16 -15.11
CA GLU A 78 25.58 -5.11 -14.41
C GLU A 78 24.55 -6.09 -15.00
N SER A 79 23.62 -6.54 -14.16
CA SER A 79 22.49 -7.34 -14.61
C SER A 79 21.36 -6.50 -15.20
N ILE A 80 20.52 -7.13 -16.03
CA ILE A 80 19.23 -6.59 -16.46
C ILE A 80 18.19 -7.13 -15.47
N TYR A 81 17.78 -6.29 -14.52
CA TYR A 81 16.93 -6.71 -13.41
C TYR A 81 15.47 -6.32 -13.63
N PHE A 82 14.71 -7.19 -14.29
CA PHE A 82 13.26 -7.02 -14.52
C PHE A 82 12.40 -7.80 -13.52
N CYS A 83 12.77 -7.73 -12.23
CA CYS A 83 12.04 -8.40 -11.14
C CYS A 83 11.74 -7.47 -9.95
N GLY A 84 11.81 -6.14 -10.16
CA GLY A 84 11.53 -5.13 -9.13
C GLY A 84 10.08 -5.15 -8.64
N ASN A 85 9.16 -5.68 -9.46
CA ASN A 85 7.77 -5.92 -9.09
C ASN A 85 7.59 -7.04 -8.04
N SER A 86 8.63 -7.85 -7.79
CA SER A 86 8.64 -8.92 -6.79
C SER A 86 9.56 -8.57 -5.62
N LEU A 87 10.80 -8.15 -5.90
CA LEU A 87 11.74 -7.63 -4.91
C LEU A 87 12.48 -6.43 -5.49
N GLY A 88 12.25 -5.27 -4.89
CA GLY A 88 12.91 -4.04 -5.26
C GLY A 88 14.43 -4.07 -5.05
N LEU A 89 15.15 -3.27 -5.84
CA LEU A 89 16.60 -3.11 -5.67
C LEU A 89 16.90 -2.37 -4.37
N GLN A 90 17.99 -2.73 -3.70
CA GLN A 90 18.41 -2.05 -2.47
C GLN A 90 18.83 -0.60 -2.75
N PRO A 91 18.21 0.41 -2.13
CA PRO A 91 18.73 1.77 -2.12
C PRO A 91 20.07 1.84 -1.40
N ARG A 92 21.02 2.63 -1.91
CA ARG A 92 22.34 2.81 -1.29
C ARG A 92 22.27 3.36 0.15
N ALA A 93 21.23 4.15 0.43
CA ALA A 93 21.02 4.75 1.76
C ALA A 93 20.65 3.71 2.84
N THR A 94 20.11 2.55 2.47
CA THR A 94 19.56 1.57 3.43
C THR A 94 20.58 1.13 4.47
N SER A 95 21.84 0.89 4.09
CA SER A 95 22.88 0.47 5.03
C SER A 95 23.17 1.55 6.09
N ALA A 96 23.17 2.82 5.70
CA ALA A 96 23.40 3.94 6.62
C ALA A 96 22.27 4.06 7.65
N TYR A 97 21.01 3.90 7.23
CA TYR A 97 19.85 3.95 8.14
C TYR A 97 19.82 2.78 9.11
N ILE A 98 20.14 1.56 8.64
CA ILE A 98 20.26 0.39 9.52
C ILE A 98 21.40 0.58 10.52
N GLN A 99 22.54 1.09 10.08
CA GLN A 99 23.67 1.35 10.98
C GLN A 99 23.29 2.40 12.03
N ALA A 100 22.60 3.47 11.66
CA ALA A 100 22.11 4.47 12.60
C ALA A 100 21.16 3.89 13.66
N GLN A 101 20.34 2.90 13.32
CA GLN A 101 19.49 2.20 14.27
C GLN A 101 20.32 1.41 15.30
N LEU A 102 21.35 0.70 14.84
CA LEU A 102 22.26 -0.07 15.70
C LEU A 102 23.11 0.84 16.60
N ASP A 103 23.60 1.96 16.05
CA ASP A 103 24.40 2.93 16.78
C ASP A 103 23.55 3.66 17.83
N THR A 104 22.31 4.04 17.50
CA THR A 104 21.37 4.63 18.47
C THR A 104 21.09 3.65 19.61
N TRP A 105 20.82 2.39 19.29
CA TRP A 105 20.55 1.37 20.31
C TRP A 105 21.76 1.15 21.23
N SER A 106 22.95 0.97 20.66
CA SER A 106 24.15 0.70 21.45
C SER A 106 24.64 1.90 22.27
N SER A 107 24.43 3.13 21.79
CA SER A 107 24.94 4.34 22.43
C SER A 107 24.05 4.89 23.54
N ILE A 108 22.72 4.88 23.36
CA ILE A 108 21.78 5.53 24.29
C ILE A 108 20.68 4.61 24.82
N GLY A 109 20.63 3.35 24.36
CA GLY A 109 19.71 2.33 24.84
C GLY A 109 18.25 2.78 24.77
N VAL A 110 17.51 2.59 25.86
CA VAL A 110 16.09 2.95 25.99
C VAL A 110 15.80 4.43 25.68
N ASN A 111 16.78 5.33 25.82
CA ASN A 111 16.59 6.76 25.51
C ASN A 111 16.31 6.99 24.01
N GLY A 112 16.67 6.05 23.13
CA GLY A 112 16.33 6.10 21.70
C GLY A 112 14.84 6.16 21.42
N HIS A 113 13.98 5.72 22.38
CA HIS A 113 12.54 5.90 22.26
C HIS A 113 12.10 7.37 22.22
N PHE A 114 12.83 8.27 22.87
CA PHE A 114 12.36 9.63 23.17
C PHE A 114 13.30 10.74 22.71
N ARG A 115 14.52 10.40 22.29
CA ARG A 115 15.56 11.37 21.95
C ARG A 115 15.85 11.36 20.46
N ASP A 116 15.62 12.50 19.81
CA ASP A 116 16.17 12.76 18.48
C ASP A 116 17.67 13.10 18.63
N LEU A 117 18.51 12.55 17.74
CA LEU A 117 19.96 12.81 17.69
C LEU A 117 20.25 13.70 16.49
N GLU A 118 20.97 14.81 16.68
CA GLU A 118 21.18 15.86 15.66
C GLU A 118 21.79 15.33 14.35
N ASP A 119 22.70 14.36 14.44
CA ASP A 119 23.40 13.76 13.29
C ASP A 119 22.80 12.42 12.81
N SER A 120 21.64 12.02 13.34
CA SER A 120 20.99 10.76 12.95
C SER A 120 19.99 10.97 11.82
N PRO A 121 19.94 10.06 10.81
CA PRO A 121 18.88 10.07 9.80
C PRO A 121 17.52 9.56 10.34
N LEU A 122 17.47 9.10 11.59
CA LEU A 122 16.29 8.52 12.22
C LEU A 122 15.66 9.51 13.20
N LYS A 123 14.34 9.50 13.26
CA LYS A 123 13.59 10.03 14.40
C LYS A 123 13.66 9.08 15.60
N SER A 124 13.38 9.60 16.79
CA SER A 124 13.16 8.80 17.98
C SER A 124 12.13 7.69 17.72
N TRP A 125 12.33 6.52 18.35
CA TRP A 125 11.60 5.31 17.94
C TRP A 125 10.09 5.39 18.12
N GLN A 126 9.59 6.23 19.04
CA GLN A 126 8.15 6.49 19.18
C GLN A 126 7.52 7.20 17.97
N LEU A 127 8.33 7.85 17.12
CA LEU A 127 7.88 8.64 15.97
C LEU A 127 8.14 7.96 14.62
N LEU A 128 8.82 6.80 14.59
CA LEU A 128 9.20 6.15 13.33
C LEU A 128 7.98 5.74 12.49
N ALA A 129 6.92 5.22 13.12
CA ALA A 129 5.68 4.87 12.42
C ALA A 129 5.00 6.11 11.81
N GLU A 130 4.98 7.23 12.53
CA GLU A 130 4.39 8.49 12.06
C GLU A 130 5.18 9.09 10.89
N GLN A 131 6.51 9.06 10.98
CA GLN A 131 7.38 9.47 9.88
C GLN A 131 7.11 8.62 8.63
N ALA A 132 7.10 7.29 8.79
CA ALA A 132 6.82 6.38 7.69
C ALA A 132 5.39 6.58 7.12
N ALA A 133 4.39 6.83 7.97
CA ALA A 133 3.04 7.15 7.54
C ALA A 133 2.99 8.43 6.70
N GLY A 134 3.71 9.48 7.11
CA GLY A 134 3.85 10.72 6.36
C GLY A 134 4.45 10.51 4.96
N ASP A 135 5.52 9.72 4.85
CA ASP A 135 6.15 9.41 3.56
C ASP A 135 5.23 8.55 2.68
N MET A 136 4.57 7.54 3.26
CA MET A 136 3.62 6.67 2.54
C MET A 136 2.38 7.44 2.05
N ALA A 137 1.89 8.41 2.82
CA ALA A 137 0.72 9.22 2.48
C ALA A 137 0.90 9.99 1.16
N LEU A 138 2.12 10.47 0.89
CA LEU A 138 2.47 11.14 -0.37
C LEU A 138 2.39 10.20 -1.59
N ILE A 139 2.64 8.91 -1.39
CA ILE A 139 2.64 7.89 -2.46
C ILE A 139 1.22 7.43 -2.79
N VAL A 140 0.35 7.33 -1.77
CA VAL A 140 -1.00 6.77 -1.93
C VAL A 140 -2.11 7.84 -2.02
N GLY A 141 -1.76 9.12 -1.89
CA GLY A 141 -2.71 10.23 -1.96
C GLY A 141 -3.75 10.18 -0.84
N ALA A 142 -3.26 10.21 0.40
CA ALA A 142 -4.06 10.20 1.63
C ALA A 142 -3.50 11.17 2.68
N SER A 143 -4.19 11.37 3.79
CA SER A 143 -3.60 12.04 4.96
C SER A 143 -2.71 11.07 5.76
N PRO A 144 -1.63 11.52 6.42
CA PRO A 144 -0.87 10.67 7.34
C PRO A 144 -1.74 9.98 8.40
N GLU A 145 -2.83 10.61 8.81
CA GLU A 145 -3.77 10.09 9.80
C GLU A 145 -4.58 8.87 9.35
N GLU A 146 -4.61 8.64 8.04
CA GLU A 146 -5.28 7.51 7.41
C GLU A 146 -4.32 6.33 7.17
N ILE A 147 -3.02 6.47 7.49
CA ILE A 147 -1.97 5.52 7.11
C ILE A 147 -1.29 4.90 8.33
N ALA A 148 -1.31 3.57 8.43
CA ALA A 148 -0.54 2.81 9.40
C ALA A 148 0.66 2.10 8.75
N ALA A 149 1.87 2.51 9.09
CA ALA A 149 3.10 1.77 8.77
C ALA A 149 3.30 0.64 9.81
N MET A 150 2.82 -0.57 9.49
CA MET A 150 2.82 -1.69 10.44
C MET A 150 2.79 -3.04 9.75
N GLY A 151 3.15 -4.09 10.51
CA GLY A 151 2.93 -5.48 10.14
C GLY A 151 3.51 -5.87 8.78
N THR A 152 2.86 -6.86 8.17
CA THR A 152 3.08 -7.27 6.78
C THR A 152 1.75 -7.19 6.03
N LEU A 153 1.79 -7.17 4.69
CA LEU A 153 0.60 -7.05 3.84
C LEU A 153 -0.56 -7.96 4.28
N THR A 154 -0.35 -9.27 4.33
CA THR A 154 -1.40 -10.23 4.68
C THR A 154 -1.85 -10.06 6.13
N ALA A 155 -0.93 -9.79 7.06
CA ALA A 155 -1.28 -9.54 8.46
C ALA A 155 -2.19 -8.30 8.58
N ASN A 156 -1.88 -7.23 7.84
CA ASN A 156 -2.70 -6.03 7.80
C ASN A 156 -4.07 -6.32 7.16
N LEU A 157 -4.14 -7.11 6.09
CA LEU A 157 -5.42 -7.56 5.52
C LEU A 157 -6.26 -8.31 6.55
N HIS A 158 -5.68 -9.18 7.37
CA HIS A 158 -6.41 -9.82 8.47
C HIS A 158 -6.96 -8.83 9.50
N LEU A 159 -6.15 -7.85 9.91
CA LEU A 159 -6.59 -6.81 10.86
C LEU A 159 -7.72 -5.96 10.29
N LEU A 160 -7.63 -5.59 9.01
CA LEU A 160 -8.66 -4.84 8.30
C LEU A 160 -9.93 -5.69 8.15
N LEU A 161 -9.83 -6.94 7.74
CA LEU A 161 -10.97 -7.85 7.63
C LEU A 161 -11.66 -8.09 8.99
N ALA A 162 -10.91 -8.22 10.09
CA ALA A 162 -11.50 -8.36 11.43
C ALA A 162 -12.36 -7.14 11.83
N SER A 163 -12.07 -5.95 11.28
CA SER A 163 -12.83 -4.71 11.50
C SER A 163 -13.98 -4.52 10.50
N PHE A 164 -13.74 -4.84 9.23
CA PHE A 164 -14.61 -4.47 8.11
C PHE A 164 -15.52 -5.59 7.63
N TYR A 165 -15.10 -6.86 7.74
CA TYR A 165 -15.93 -8.00 7.39
C TYR A 165 -16.85 -8.36 8.56
N LYS A 166 -18.09 -7.87 8.51
CA LYS A 166 -19.13 -8.12 9.52
C LYS A 166 -20.28 -8.91 8.89
N PRO A 167 -20.10 -10.21 8.62
CA PRO A 167 -21.11 -11.00 7.92
C PRO A 167 -22.37 -11.17 8.77
N THR A 168 -23.53 -11.19 8.10
CA THR A 168 -24.84 -11.53 8.66
C THR A 168 -25.41 -12.74 7.92
N GLU A 169 -26.54 -13.29 8.39
CA GLU A 169 -27.19 -14.40 7.68
C GLU A 169 -27.51 -14.11 6.22
N SER A 170 -27.94 -12.89 5.90
CA SER A 170 -28.31 -12.50 4.54
C SER A 170 -27.16 -11.88 3.74
N LYS A 171 -26.17 -11.27 4.41
CA LYS A 171 -25.09 -10.50 3.78
C LYS A 171 -23.74 -10.93 4.34
N HIS A 172 -23.11 -11.90 3.68
CA HIS A 172 -21.88 -12.55 4.13
C HIS A 172 -20.85 -12.83 3.02
N LYS A 173 -21.18 -12.55 1.76
CA LYS A 173 -20.25 -12.86 0.67
C LYS A 173 -19.09 -11.85 0.61
N ILE A 174 -17.92 -12.33 0.22
CA ILE A 174 -16.77 -11.53 -0.18
C ILE A 174 -16.55 -11.75 -1.67
N LEU A 175 -16.55 -10.66 -2.45
CA LEU A 175 -16.13 -10.69 -3.85
C LEU A 175 -14.61 -10.48 -3.92
N LEU A 176 -13.94 -11.27 -4.76
CA LEU A 176 -12.49 -11.20 -5.01
C LEU A 176 -12.17 -11.59 -6.46
N ASP A 177 -10.97 -11.29 -6.97
CA ASP A 177 -10.58 -11.65 -8.33
C ASP A 177 -10.36 -13.15 -8.47
N TRP A 178 -10.53 -13.65 -9.71
CA TRP A 178 -10.20 -15.03 -10.00
C TRP A 178 -8.69 -15.22 -9.90
N LYS A 179 -8.28 -16.35 -9.31
CA LYS A 179 -6.86 -16.63 -9.06
C LYS A 179 -6.17 -15.43 -8.39
N ALA A 180 -6.84 -14.83 -7.41
CA ALA A 180 -6.24 -13.90 -6.46
C ALA A 180 -4.86 -14.38 -6.01
N PHE A 181 -3.99 -13.45 -5.62
CA PHE A 181 -2.71 -13.84 -5.04
C PHE A 181 -2.96 -14.82 -3.88
N PRO A 182 -2.22 -15.94 -3.78
CA PRO A 182 -2.61 -17.03 -2.88
C PRO A 182 -2.80 -16.60 -1.43
N SER A 183 -2.00 -15.64 -0.96
CA SER A 183 -2.11 -15.16 0.42
C SER A 183 -3.42 -14.42 0.69
N ASP A 184 -3.91 -13.62 -0.23
CA ASP A 184 -5.18 -12.92 -0.17
C ASP A 184 -6.35 -13.90 -0.17
N HIS A 185 -6.28 -14.89 -1.06
CA HIS A 185 -7.26 -15.98 -1.14
C HIS A 185 -7.39 -16.70 0.21
N TYR A 186 -6.25 -17.11 0.81
CA TYR A 186 -6.25 -17.79 2.11
C TYR A 186 -6.67 -16.86 3.26
N ALA A 187 -6.35 -15.56 3.21
CA ALA A 187 -6.80 -14.60 4.21
C ALA A 187 -8.33 -14.46 4.20
N ILE A 188 -8.93 -14.35 3.01
CA ILE A 188 -10.39 -14.30 2.83
C ILE A 188 -11.04 -15.62 3.28
N GLU A 189 -10.49 -16.76 2.85
CA GLU A 189 -11.00 -18.09 3.19
C GLU A 189 -11.04 -18.31 4.70
N SER A 190 -9.93 -18.01 5.38
CA SER A 190 -9.80 -18.18 6.83
C SER A 190 -10.64 -17.19 7.63
N GLN A 191 -10.82 -15.95 7.16
CA GLN A 191 -11.75 -14.99 7.78
C GLN A 191 -13.20 -15.47 7.67
N ILE A 192 -13.61 -15.99 6.52
CA ILE A 192 -14.94 -16.59 6.35
C ILE A 192 -15.14 -17.76 7.31
N ALA A 193 -14.16 -18.66 7.41
CA ALA A 193 -14.19 -19.79 8.31
C ALA A 193 -14.20 -19.38 9.79
N TRP A 194 -13.46 -18.33 10.16
CA TRP A 194 -13.44 -17.78 11.52
C TRP A 194 -14.84 -17.28 11.94
N HIS A 195 -15.61 -16.75 11.00
CA HIS A 195 -17.01 -16.37 11.22
C HIS A 195 -18.01 -17.55 11.11
N GLY A 196 -17.53 -18.80 11.14
CA GLY A 196 -18.37 -20.01 11.13
C GLY A 196 -19.07 -20.28 9.79
N ARG A 197 -18.60 -19.66 8.70
CA ARG A 197 -19.19 -19.80 7.35
C ARG A 197 -18.31 -20.66 6.46
N LYS A 198 -18.91 -21.21 5.40
CA LYS A 198 -18.17 -21.99 4.40
C LYS A 198 -17.66 -21.08 3.29
N PRO A 199 -16.36 -21.14 2.95
CA PRO A 199 -15.77 -20.44 1.81
C PRO A 199 -16.52 -20.69 0.50
N SER A 200 -16.90 -21.94 0.22
CA SER A 200 -17.66 -22.31 -0.99
C SER A 200 -19.01 -21.62 -1.15
N GLU A 201 -19.59 -21.08 -0.08
CA GLU A 201 -20.88 -20.39 -0.08
C GLU A 201 -20.71 -18.85 0.02
N SER A 202 -19.55 -18.39 0.49
CA SER A 202 -19.30 -16.99 0.85
C SER A 202 -18.21 -16.32 0.00
N MET A 203 -17.46 -17.05 -0.82
CA MET A 203 -16.50 -16.48 -1.76
C MET A 203 -17.14 -16.40 -3.15
N VAL A 204 -17.04 -15.23 -3.79
CA VAL A 204 -17.47 -15.04 -5.17
C VAL A 204 -16.29 -14.55 -5.99
N LEU A 205 -15.81 -15.39 -6.90
CA LEU A 205 -14.68 -15.09 -7.77
C LEU A 205 -15.14 -14.30 -9.00
N ILE A 206 -14.49 -13.17 -9.26
CA ILE A 206 -14.71 -12.37 -10.46
C ILE A 206 -13.65 -12.77 -11.50
N GLY A 207 -14.07 -13.51 -12.53
CA GLY A 207 -13.24 -14.06 -13.61
C GLY A 207 -13.30 -13.29 -14.93
N PRO A 208 -12.36 -13.55 -15.85
CA PRO A 208 -12.45 -13.06 -17.22
C PRO A 208 -13.47 -13.93 -17.97
N ASP A 209 -13.70 -13.67 -19.24
CA ASP A 209 -14.39 -14.66 -20.07
C ASP A 209 -13.48 -15.86 -20.36
N GLU A 210 -14.07 -16.98 -20.79
CA GLU A 210 -13.32 -18.20 -21.04
C GLU A 210 -12.25 -17.97 -22.11
N GLY A 211 -11.00 -18.33 -21.79
CA GLY A 211 -9.84 -18.12 -22.67
C GLY A 211 -9.17 -16.74 -22.54
N GLU A 212 -9.72 -15.83 -21.72
CA GLU A 212 -9.17 -14.49 -21.51
C GLU A 212 -8.41 -14.35 -20.18
N TYR A 213 -7.66 -13.25 -20.06
CA TYR A 213 -6.86 -12.91 -18.87
C TYR A 213 -7.09 -11.46 -18.38
N ILE A 214 -8.08 -10.76 -18.93
CA ILE A 214 -8.44 -9.40 -18.54
C ILE A 214 -9.90 -9.40 -18.08
N ILE A 215 -10.21 -8.79 -16.94
CA ILE A 215 -11.60 -8.53 -16.51
C ILE A 215 -11.99 -7.14 -16.99
N SER A 216 -12.99 -7.00 -17.85
CA SER A 216 -13.51 -5.66 -18.15
C SER A 216 -14.11 -5.03 -16.89
N THR A 217 -14.00 -3.70 -16.75
CA THR A 217 -14.64 -2.98 -15.65
C THR A 217 -16.14 -3.26 -15.62
N GLU A 218 -16.79 -3.29 -16.79
CA GLU A 218 -18.21 -3.60 -16.96
C GLU A 218 -18.59 -4.96 -16.37
N LYS A 219 -17.74 -5.97 -16.55
CA LYS A 219 -17.95 -7.31 -15.95
C LYS A 219 -17.81 -7.28 -14.43
N ILE A 220 -16.85 -6.52 -13.89
CA ILE A 220 -16.73 -6.34 -12.44
C ILE A 220 -18.02 -5.70 -11.90
N LEU A 221 -18.50 -4.63 -12.55
CA LEU A 221 -19.70 -3.92 -12.14
C LEU A 221 -20.96 -4.80 -12.21
N SER A 222 -21.10 -5.64 -13.24
CA SER A 222 -22.26 -6.54 -13.37
C SER A 222 -22.30 -7.62 -12.29
N ILE A 223 -21.14 -8.21 -11.93
CA ILE A 223 -21.06 -9.20 -10.86
C ILE A 223 -21.32 -8.56 -9.48
N ILE A 224 -20.89 -7.32 -9.27
CA ILE A 224 -21.25 -6.54 -8.08
C ILE A 224 -22.78 -6.39 -7.99
N ASP A 225 -23.46 -6.08 -9.10
CA ASP A 225 -24.92 -5.91 -9.16
C ASP A 225 -25.66 -7.22 -8.83
N GLU A 226 -25.22 -8.31 -9.45
CA GLU A 226 -25.79 -9.64 -9.27
C GLU A 226 -25.76 -10.09 -7.79
N HIS A 227 -24.68 -9.76 -7.08
CA HIS A 227 -24.45 -10.23 -5.71
C HIS A 227 -24.65 -9.18 -4.62
N ALA A 228 -25.07 -7.96 -4.97
CA ALA A 228 -25.14 -6.82 -4.05
C ALA A 228 -25.86 -7.11 -2.73
N SER A 229 -27.04 -7.74 -2.80
CA SER A 229 -27.89 -8.03 -1.63
C SER A 229 -27.24 -8.98 -0.62
N LYS A 230 -26.27 -9.80 -1.05
CA LYS A 230 -25.61 -10.84 -0.24
C LYS A 230 -24.16 -10.52 0.10
N THR A 231 -23.60 -9.44 -0.42
CA THR A 231 -22.18 -9.12 -0.33
C THR A 231 -21.88 -8.22 0.85
N ALA A 232 -21.08 -8.70 1.80
CA ALA A 232 -20.58 -7.86 2.89
C ALA A 232 -19.43 -6.95 2.43
N LEU A 233 -18.53 -7.49 1.59
CA LEU A 233 -17.25 -6.84 1.28
C LEU A 233 -16.78 -7.20 -0.13
N LEU A 234 -16.12 -6.25 -0.80
CA LEU A 234 -15.35 -6.43 -2.03
C LEU A 234 -13.87 -6.26 -1.68
N LEU A 235 -13.03 -7.24 -2.00
CA LEU A 235 -11.57 -7.14 -1.84
C LEU A 235 -10.90 -7.56 -3.15
N LEU A 236 -10.34 -6.58 -3.86
CA LEU A 236 -9.65 -6.80 -5.13
C LEU A 236 -8.20 -6.30 -5.06
N PRO A 237 -7.28 -6.88 -5.86
CA PRO A 237 -5.99 -6.25 -6.07
C PRO A 237 -6.18 -4.98 -6.91
N GLY A 238 -5.39 -3.94 -6.68
CA GLY A 238 -5.36 -2.78 -7.57
C GLY A 238 -4.71 -3.11 -8.91
N ILE A 239 -3.64 -3.90 -8.90
CA ILE A 239 -3.04 -4.52 -10.09
C ILE A 239 -3.01 -6.04 -9.91
N GLN A 240 -3.62 -6.76 -10.84
CA GLN A 240 -3.62 -8.22 -10.85
C GLN A 240 -2.18 -8.74 -11.09
N TYR A 241 -1.65 -9.53 -10.15
CA TYR A 241 -0.21 -9.85 -10.08
C TYR A 241 0.34 -10.62 -11.31
N TYR A 242 -0.51 -11.37 -11.99
CA TYR A 242 -0.15 -12.22 -13.12
C TYR A 242 -0.37 -11.52 -14.46
N SER A 243 -1.56 -10.96 -14.70
CA SER A 243 -1.88 -10.30 -15.97
C SER A 243 -1.30 -8.88 -16.06
N GLY A 244 -0.93 -8.27 -14.93
CA GLY A 244 -0.49 -6.88 -14.86
C GLY A 244 -1.61 -5.87 -15.06
N GLN A 245 -2.87 -6.32 -15.08
CA GLN A 245 -4.02 -5.45 -15.28
C GLN A 245 -4.23 -4.51 -14.08
N LEU A 246 -4.20 -3.20 -14.33
CA LEU A 246 -4.68 -2.18 -13.40
C LEU A 246 -6.22 -2.11 -13.46
N PHE A 247 -6.87 -2.33 -12.32
CA PHE A 247 -8.32 -2.14 -12.21
C PHE A 247 -8.67 -0.67 -12.01
N ASP A 248 -9.87 -0.28 -12.46
CA ASP A 248 -10.43 1.05 -12.27
C ASP A 248 -10.94 1.23 -10.82
N ILE A 249 -9.99 1.46 -9.92
CA ILE A 249 -10.20 1.62 -8.47
C ILE A 249 -11.35 2.60 -8.15
N PRO A 250 -11.37 3.85 -8.64
CA PRO A 250 -12.42 4.80 -8.28
C PRO A 250 -13.81 4.40 -8.79
N THR A 251 -13.91 3.93 -10.04
CA THR A 251 -15.21 3.52 -10.61
C THR A 251 -15.78 2.33 -9.84
N ILE A 252 -14.96 1.30 -9.60
CA ILE A 252 -15.38 0.08 -8.88
C ILE A 252 -15.75 0.42 -7.43
N THR A 253 -14.94 1.24 -6.75
CA THR A 253 -15.19 1.66 -5.36
C THR A 253 -16.53 2.37 -5.25
N LYS A 254 -16.77 3.39 -6.08
CA LYS A 254 -18.02 4.17 -6.10
C LYS A 254 -19.23 3.28 -6.38
N HIS A 255 -19.12 2.37 -7.34
CA HIS A 255 -20.24 1.51 -7.76
C HIS A 255 -20.63 0.48 -6.68
N ALA A 256 -19.64 -0.13 -6.01
CA ALA A 256 -19.88 -1.06 -4.92
C ALA A 256 -20.44 -0.34 -3.67
N GLN A 257 -19.91 0.83 -3.32
CA GLN A 257 -20.41 1.63 -2.19
C GLN A 257 -21.85 2.10 -2.39
N ALA A 258 -22.26 2.44 -3.61
CA ALA A 258 -23.64 2.77 -3.94
C ALA A 258 -24.63 1.61 -3.65
N ARG A 259 -24.14 0.38 -3.49
CA ARG A 259 -24.88 -0.83 -3.10
C ARG A 259 -24.69 -1.21 -1.63
N GLY A 260 -24.06 -0.33 -0.86
CA GLY A 260 -23.75 -0.53 0.56
C GLY A 260 -22.72 -1.63 0.80
N ILE A 261 -21.80 -1.87 -0.14
CA ILE A 261 -20.71 -2.83 0.00
C ILE A 261 -19.46 -2.09 0.46
N ILE A 262 -18.76 -2.63 1.46
CA ILE A 262 -17.44 -2.13 1.90
C ILE A 262 -16.38 -2.56 0.88
N VAL A 263 -15.48 -1.66 0.51
CA VAL A 263 -14.47 -1.90 -0.53
C VAL A 263 -13.05 -1.81 0.02
N GLY A 264 -12.36 -2.94 0.01
CA GLY A 264 -10.94 -3.07 0.30
C GLY A 264 -10.11 -3.26 -0.96
N TRP A 265 -8.86 -2.77 -0.92
CA TRP A 265 -7.90 -3.00 -2.00
C TRP A 265 -6.57 -3.56 -1.49
N ASP A 266 -6.09 -4.63 -2.13
CA ASP A 266 -4.68 -5.02 -2.05
C ASP A 266 -3.88 -4.18 -3.06
N LEU A 267 -2.93 -3.40 -2.57
CA LEU A 267 -2.12 -2.48 -3.38
C LEU A 267 -0.67 -2.94 -3.52
N ALA A 268 -0.37 -4.23 -3.37
CA ALA A 268 0.99 -4.76 -3.41
C ALA A 268 1.73 -4.44 -4.72
N HIS A 269 1.02 -4.48 -5.85
CA HIS A 269 1.58 -4.13 -7.16
C HIS A 269 1.31 -2.68 -7.58
N VAL A 270 0.60 -1.91 -6.75
CA VAL A 270 0.22 -0.52 -7.01
C VAL A 270 1.10 0.47 -6.27
N TYR A 271 1.39 0.21 -4.99
CA TYR A 271 2.19 1.10 -4.14
C TYR A 271 3.56 1.37 -4.78
N ALA A 272 3.89 2.65 -4.98
CA ALA A 272 5.09 3.14 -5.66
C ALA A 272 5.25 2.69 -7.13
N ASN A 273 4.16 2.33 -7.81
CA ASN A 273 4.17 1.93 -9.23
C ASN A 273 3.28 2.83 -10.10
N VAL A 274 2.03 3.05 -9.69
CA VAL A 274 1.07 3.91 -10.40
C VAL A 274 0.55 5.00 -9.48
N ASP A 275 0.03 6.08 -10.05
CA ASP A 275 -0.57 7.16 -9.28
C ASP A 275 -1.86 6.68 -8.59
N VAL A 276 -1.99 7.03 -7.31
CA VAL A 276 -3.11 6.62 -6.47
C VAL A 276 -3.60 7.82 -5.66
N LYS A 277 -4.91 7.90 -5.45
CA LYS A 277 -5.53 8.92 -4.61
C LYS A 277 -6.59 8.31 -3.69
N LEU A 278 -6.16 7.51 -2.71
CA LEU A 278 -7.06 6.69 -1.89
C LEU A 278 -8.14 7.50 -1.17
N HIS A 279 -7.77 8.66 -0.63
CA HIS A 279 -8.71 9.56 0.03
C HIS A 279 -9.72 10.14 -0.96
N GLU A 280 -9.25 10.75 -2.06
CA GLU A 280 -10.12 11.36 -3.07
C GLU A 280 -11.05 10.32 -3.74
N TRP A 281 -10.57 9.10 -3.93
CA TRP A 281 -11.35 7.98 -4.49
C TRP A 281 -12.31 7.33 -3.49
N ASN A 282 -12.36 7.85 -2.26
CA ASN A 282 -13.28 7.41 -1.21
C ASN A 282 -13.12 5.92 -0.89
N VAL A 283 -11.91 5.34 -1.02
CA VAL A 283 -11.64 3.93 -0.67
C VAL A 283 -11.98 3.68 0.80
N ASP A 284 -12.52 2.51 1.19
CA ASP A 284 -12.81 2.25 2.62
C ASP A 284 -11.54 1.87 3.38
N PHE A 285 -10.77 0.93 2.84
CA PHE A 285 -9.46 0.54 3.34
C PHE A 285 -8.58 -0.02 2.24
N ALA A 286 -7.27 -0.04 2.47
CA ALA A 286 -6.31 -0.74 1.60
C ALA A 286 -5.12 -1.26 2.40
N ALA A 287 -4.34 -2.17 1.83
CA ALA A 287 -3.07 -2.62 2.38
C ALA A 287 -2.04 -2.83 1.27
N TRP A 288 -0.75 -2.66 1.59
CA TRP A 288 0.35 -2.93 0.65
C TRP A 288 1.59 -3.47 1.36
N CYS A 289 2.47 -4.08 0.58
CA CYS A 289 3.85 -4.31 0.97
C CYS A 289 4.77 -3.21 0.43
N THR A 290 5.92 -3.02 1.06
CA THR A 290 6.91 -2.00 0.68
C THR A 290 8.14 -2.57 -0.03
N TYR A 291 8.26 -3.90 -0.09
CA TYR A 291 9.46 -4.58 -0.61
C TYR A 291 9.48 -4.78 -2.13
N LYS A 292 8.37 -4.51 -2.83
CA LYS A 292 8.27 -4.56 -4.30
C LYS A 292 8.79 -3.23 -4.88
N TYR A 293 7.93 -2.46 -5.56
CA TYR A 293 8.29 -1.15 -6.12
C TYR A 293 8.73 -0.12 -5.07
N GLY A 294 8.32 -0.30 -3.81
CA GLY A 294 8.77 0.54 -2.68
C GLY A 294 10.23 0.34 -2.27
N ASN A 295 10.91 -0.71 -2.76
CA ASN A 295 12.34 -0.96 -2.54
C ASN A 295 12.79 -1.01 -1.05
N ALA A 296 11.91 -1.34 -0.11
CA ALA A 296 12.24 -1.34 1.33
C ALA A 296 13.06 -2.55 1.80
N GLY A 297 13.26 -3.56 0.96
CA GLY A 297 13.98 -4.79 1.28
C GLY A 297 13.07 -5.95 1.72
N PRO A 298 13.58 -7.19 1.73
CA PRO A 298 12.77 -8.39 1.87
C PRO A 298 12.05 -8.46 3.22
N GLY A 299 10.73 -8.65 3.20
CA GLY A 299 9.93 -8.78 4.43
C GLY A 299 9.82 -7.49 5.24
N ALA A 300 10.13 -6.33 4.65
CA ALA A 300 9.99 -5.03 5.29
C ALA A 300 8.54 -4.72 5.68
N ILE A 301 8.39 -3.73 6.58
CA ILE A 301 7.11 -3.28 7.13
C ILE A 301 6.10 -2.95 6.03
N GLY A 302 4.86 -3.43 6.20
CA GLY A 302 3.75 -3.11 5.31
C GLY A 302 3.15 -1.73 5.58
N GLY A 303 2.16 -1.38 4.78
CA GLY A 303 1.29 -0.25 5.06
C GLY A 303 -0.18 -0.67 5.01
N ALA A 304 -1.01 0.06 5.76
CA ALA A 304 -2.45 -0.04 5.72
C ALA A 304 -3.04 1.37 5.62
N PHE A 305 -4.11 1.51 4.84
CA PHE A 305 -4.92 2.72 4.75
C PHE A 305 -6.30 2.42 5.31
N VAL A 306 -6.83 3.34 6.11
CA VAL A 306 -8.25 3.37 6.47
C VAL A 306 -8.72 4.81 6.36
N HIS A 307 -9.74 5.02 5.53
CA HIS A 307 -10.26 6.35 5.31
C HIS A 307 -10.80 6.96 6.61
N GLU A 308 -10.54 8.24 6.83
CA GLU A 308 -10.86 8.95 8.08
C GLU A 308 -12.32 8.83 8.51
N ARG A 309 -13.27 8.65 7.58
CA ARG A 309 -14.70 8.44 7.86
C ARG A 309 -14.99 7.18 8.69
N HIS A 310 -14.05 6.24 8.74
CA HIS A 310 -14.11 5.03 9.56
C HIS A 310 -13.33 5.16 10.87
N GLY A 311 -12.62 6.27 11.10
CA GLY A 311 -11.79 6.55 12.27
C GLY A 311 -12.50 7.27 13.42
N THR A 312 -13.64 7.89 13.16
CA THR A 312 -14.39 8.68 14.17
C THR A 312 -14.70 7.87 15.43
N VAL A 313 -14.40 8.48 16.58
CA VAL A 313 -14.77 7.97 17.91
C VAL A 313 -15.83 8.90 18.49
N ASP A 314 -17.01 8.35 18.75
CA ASP A 314 -18.13 9.09 19.33
C ASP A 314 -18.13 8.96 20.86
N TYR A 315 -17.95 10.09 21.54
CA TYR A 315 -17.96 10.21 23.00
C TYR A 315 -19.30 10.72 23.56
N SER A 316 -20.37 10.77 22.75
CA SER A 316 -21.68 11.28 23.15
C SER A 316 -22.30 10.57 24.36
N GLN A 317 -21.90 9.33 24.63
CA GLN A 317 -22.38 8.55 25.78
C GLN A 317 -21.50 8.67 27.04
N GLY A 318 -20.51 9.56 27.03
CA GLY A 318 -19.54 9.77 28.08
C GLY A 318 -18.12 9.41 27.65
N GLU A 319 -17.13 10.06 28.27
CA GLU A 319 -15.71 9.77 28.02
C GLU A 319 -15.36 8.31 28.31
N ASP A 320 -16.07 7.66 29.24
CA ASP A 320 -15.89 6.28 29.64
C ASP A 320 -16.52 5.24 28.69
N LYS A 321 -17.29 5.68 27.68
CA LYS A 321 -18.10 4.82 26.79
C LYS A 321 -18.02 5.26 25.32
N PRO A 322 -16.82 5.31 24.71
CA PRO A 322 -16.71 5.66 23.31
C PRO A 322 -17.34 4.60 22.40
N VAL A 323 -18.01 5.07 21.35
CA VAL A 323 -18.50 4.23 20.26
C VAL A 323 -17.58 4.44 19.06
N PHE A 324 -16.98 3.36 18.57
CA PHE A 324 -16.06 3.39 17.44
C PHE A 324 -16.17 2.09 16.64
N ARG A 325 -15.61 2.08 15.42
CA ARG A 325 -15.52 0.86 14.62
C ARG A 325 -14.67 -0.18 15.34
N HIS A 326 -15.27 -1.32 15.68
CA HIS A 326 -14.56 -2.45 16.28
C HIS A 326 -13.28 -2.77 15.50
N ARG A 327 -12.17 -2.90 16.24
CA ARG A 327 -10.83 -3.21 15.76
C ARG A 327 -10.06 -3.92 16.87
N LEU A 328 -9.08 -4.73 16.50
CA LEU A 328 -8.20 -5.37 17.47
C LEU A 328 -7.25 -4.33 18.04
N THR A 329 -7.29 -4.10 19.35
CA THR A 329 -6.53 -3.04 20.02
C THR A 329 -5.31 -3.59 20.76
N GLY A 330 -4.26 -2.78 20.80
CA GLY A 330 -3.08 -2.95 21.65
C GLY A 330 -2.69 -1.60 22.25
N TRP A 331 -1.70 -1.55 23.15
CA TRP A 331 -1.34 -0.32 23.87
C TRP A 331 -0.83 0.82 22.98
N TYR A 332 -0.26 0.53 21.81
CA TYR A 332 0.05 1.56 20.83
C TYR A 332 -1.24 2.20 20.28
N GLY A 333 -2.35 1.46 20.21
CA GLY A 333 -3.67 1.90 19.70
C GLY A 333 -4.36 3.02 20.46
N GLY A 334 -3.82 3.39 21.63
CA GLY A 334 -4.28 4.53 22.42
C GLY A 334 -3.55 5.83 22.05
N ASP A 335 -4.10 6.95 22.51
CA ASP A 335 -3.51 8.28 22.34
C ASP A 335 -2.08 8.32 22.91
N ARG A 336 -1.13 8.67 22.03
CA ARG A 336 0.30 8.77 22.36
C ARG A 336 0.58 9.70 23.54
N SER A 337 -0.16 10.82 23.68
CA SER A 337 0.07 11.83 24.71
C SER A 337 -0.09 11.29 26.14
N VAL A 338 -0.82 10.19 26.28
CA VAL A 338 -1.19 9.57 27.55
C VAL A 338 -0.81 8.08 27.62
N ARG A 339 -0.34 7.47 26.52
CA ARG A 339 0.09 6.06 26.41
C ARG A 339 0.99 5.58 27.54
N PHE A 340 1.97 6.40 27.95
CA PHE A 340 2.93 6.06 29.01
C PHE A 340 2.40 6.28 30.44
N LYS A 341 1.15 6.71 30.64
CA LYS A 341 0.48 6.68 31.95
C LYS A 341 0.19 5.25 32.41
N MET A 342 -0.04 4.33 31.45
CA MET A 342 -0.31 2.90 31.72
C MET A 342 -1.46 2.67 32.72
N ASP A 343 -2.47 3.54 32.71
CA ASP A 343 -3.60 3.53 33.65
C ASP A 343 -4.77 2.61 33.21
N ASN A 344 -4.65 1.97 32.05
CA ASN A 344 -5.67 1.14 31.41
C ASN A 344 -7.04 1.84 31.20
N SER A 345 -7.10 3.16 31.35
CA SER A 345 -8.29 3.98 31.05
C SER A 345 -8.24 4.59 29.66
N GLN A 346 -7.32 4.13 28.81
CA GLN A 346 -7.09 4.66 27.48
C GLN A 346 -8.19 4.20 26.51
N PHE A 347 -8.84 5.17 25.89
CA PHE A 347 -9.76 4.97 24.79
C PHE A 347 -8.99 4.97 23.46
N PRO A 348 -9.47 4.26 22.43
CA PRO A 348 -8.77 4.21 21.15
C PRO A 348 -8.62 5.62 20.61
N SER A 349 -7.46 5.91 20.03
CA SER A 349 -7.30 7.20 19.37
C SER A 349 -8.25 7.31 18.18
N SER A 350 -8.55 8.55 17.77
CA SER A 350 -9.28 8.83 16.54
C SER A 350 -8.52 8.38 15.28
N ASN A 351 -7.20 8.16 15.41
CA ASN A 351 -6.33 7.84 14.31
C ASN A 351 -6.15 6.32 14.19
N TRP A 352 -6.39 5.76 13.01
CA TRP A 352 -6.27 4.31 12.79
C TRP A 352 -4.84 3.79 12.96
N TYR A 353 -3.83 4.63 12.72
CA TYR A 353 -2.42 4.22 12.76
C TYR A 353 -1.83 4.10 14.15
N ASP A 354 -2.46 4.69 15.18
CA ASP A 354 -2.01 4.42 16.55
C ASP A 354 -2.12 2.93 16.85
N CYS A 355 -2.98 2.17 16.15
CA CYS A 355 -2.97 0.70 16.25
C CYS A 355 -1.69 0.01 15.73
N SER A 356 -0.65 0.75 15.33
CA SER A 356 0.64 0.22 14.90
C SER A 356 1.26 -0.64 16.01
N VAL A 357 1.31 -1.95 15.76
CA VAL A 357 2.01 -2.90 16.62
C VAL A 357 3.51 -2.79 16.31
N LEU A 358 4.16 -1.72 16.77
CA LEU A 358 5.61 -1.70 16.90
C LEU A 358 5.97 -2.11 18.33
N THR A 359 5.96 -3.42 18.57
CA THR A 359 6.66 -4.07 19.68
C THR A 359 7.27 -5.37 19.20
#